data_AF-A0A9W8BEK5-F1
#
_entry.id   AF-A0A9W8BEK5-F1
#
_cell.length_a   1.000
_cell.length_b   1.000
_cell.length_c   1.000
_cell.angle_alpha   90.00
_cell.angle_beta   90.00
_cell.angle_gamma   90.00
#
_symmetry.space_group_name_H-M   'P 1'
#
loop_
_entity.id
_entity.type
_entity.pdbx_description
1 polymer ?
#
loop_
_entity_poly.entity_id
_entity_poly.type
_entity_poly.pdbx_seq_one_letter_code
_entity_poly.pdbx_strand_id
1 'polypeptide(L)' 'YPITQFQPVYFVADSFRDAASKLHEFTSTMKRPFKVRYNPHTQSVEVLGSKDKVQHFARSIRNDMQLLASALE' A
#
# COMPACT_ATOMS: atom_id res chain seq x y z
N TYR A 1 -8.80 -25.38 -2.12
CA TYR A 1 -9.87 -25.12 -1.12
C TYR A 1 -11.18 -25.61 -1.70
N PRO A 2 -11.96 -26.44 -0.96
CA PRO A 2 -13.24 -26.97 -1.45
C PRO A 2 -14.23 -25.83 -1.66
N ILE A 3 -14.97 -25.85 -2.76
CA ILE A 3 -15.90 -24.77 -3.15
C ILE A 3 -17.34 -25.07 -2.69
N THR A 4 -17.67 -26.36 -2.53
CA THR A 4 -19.03 -26.84 -2.23
C THR A 4 -19.25 -27.22 -0.77
N GLN A 5 -18.22 -27.14 0.07
CA GLN A 5 -18.26 -27.55 1.48
C GLN A 5 -17.66 -26.46 2.37
N PHE A 6 -17.94 -26.53 3.67
CA PHE A 6 -17.31 -25.65 4.65
C PHE A 6 -15.78 -25.73 4.56
N GLN A 7 -15.12 -24.60 4.85
CA GLN A 7 -13.66 -24.57 4.79
C GLN A 7 -13.10 -25.41 5.95
N PRO A 8 -12.08 -26.26 5.71
CA PRO A 8 -11.47 -27.06 6.77
C PRO A 8 -10.58 -26.24 7.71
N VAL A 9 -10.15 -25.04 7.29
CA VAL A 9 -9.26 -24.15 8.03
C VAL A 9 -9.73 -22.71 7.87
N TYR A 10 -9.70 -21.96 8.96
CA TYR A 10 -10.00 -20.53 9.00
C TYR A 10 -8.83 -19.77 9.60
N PHE A 11 -8.56 -18.58 9.06
CA PHE A 11 -7.52 -17.69 9.56
C PHE A 11 -8.16 -16.53 10.30
N VAL A 12 -7.63 -16.25 11.49
CA VAL A 12 -8.07 -15.14 12.34
C VAL A 12 -6.95 -14.10 12.38
N ALA A 13 -7.33 -12.84 12.25
CA ALA A 13 -6.46 -11.70 12.48
C ALA A 13 -7.05 -10.86 13.61
N ASP A 14 -6.20 -10.21 14.39
CA ASP A 14 -6.63 -9.45 15.57
C ASP A 14 -7.40 -8.18 15.16
N SER A 15 -7.12 -7.65 13.97
CA SER A 15 -7.84 -6.54 13.35
C SER A 15 -7.55 -6.44 11.85
N PHE A 16 -8.31 -5.60 11.13
CA PHE A 16 -7.99 -5.27 9.73
C PHE A 16 -6.63 -4.58 9.58
N ARG A 17 -6.21 -3.78 10.57
CA ARG A 17 -4.89 -3.13 10.56
C ARG A 17 -3.77 -4.15 10.69
N ASP A 18 -3.91 -5.12 11.58
CA ASP A 18 -2.98 -6.24 11.75
C ASP A 18 -2.88 -7.08 10.47
N ALA A 19 -4.03 -7.47 9.91
CA ALA A 19 -4.08 -8.21 8.64
C ALA A 19 -3.39 -7.45 7.49
N ALA A 20 -3.64 -6.15 7.36
CA ALA A 20 -3.01 -5.30 6.36
C ALA A 20 -1.50 -5.18 6.54
N SER A 21 -1.01 -5.07 7.79
CA SER A 21 0.42 -5.03 8.09
C SER A 21 1.10 -6.35 7.74
N LYS A 22 0.53 -7.49 8.15
CA LYS A 22 1.02 -8.84 7.82
C LYS A 22 1.08 -9.06 6.30
N LEU A 23 0.06 -8.60 5.57
CA LEU A 23 0.04 -8.64 4.11
C LEU A 23 1.15 -7.77 3.51
N HIS A 24 1.35 -6.55 4.01
CA HIS A 24 2.41 -5.66 3.53
C HIS A 24 3.79 -6.32 3.71
N GLU A 25 4.08 -6.86 4.90
CA GLU A 25 5.34 -7.54 5.20
C GLU A 25 5.57 -8.73 4.26
N PHE A 26 4.55 -9.58 4.08
CA PHE A 26 4.59 -10.68 3.14
C PHE A 26 4.92 -10.21 1.71
N THR A 27 4.26 -9.15 1.22
CA THR A 27 4.53 -8.63 -0.13
C THR A 27 5.92 -8.00 -0.28
N SER A 28 6.57 -7.60 0.82
CA SER A 28 7.95 -7.07 0.79
C SER A 28 8.97 -8.16 0.49
N THR A 29 8.69 -9.41 0.85
CA THR A 29 9.56 -10.58 0.56
C THR A 29 9.47 -11.07 -0.88
N MET A 30 8.42 -10.66 -1.62
CA MET A 30 8.22 -11.06 -3.02
C MET A 30 9.29 -10.42 -3.92
N LYS A 31 9.93 -11.25 -4.75
CA LYS A 31 10.87 -10.77 -5.79
C LYS A 31 10.10 -10.09 -6.92
N ARG A 32 10.18 -8.76 -6.98
CA ARG A 32 9.64 -7.93 -8.06
C ARG A 32 10.62 -6.81 -8.40
N PRO A 33 10.88 -6.51 -9.69
CA PRO A 33 11.90 -5.53 -10.10
C PRO A 33 11.48 -4.07 -9.87
N PHE A 34 10.23 -3.83 -9.47
CA PHE A 34 9.69 -2.49 -9.22
C PHE A 34 8.67 -2.50 -8.08
N LYS A 35 8.41 -1.31 -7.54
CA LYS A 35 7.29 -1.07 -6.61
C LYS A 35 6.17 -0.35 -7.36
N VAL A 36 4.94 -0.53 -6.89
CA VAL A 36 3.76 0.12 -7.45
C VAL A 36 3.03 0.91 -6.38
N ARG A 37 2.32 1.94 -6.80
CA ARG A 37 1.45 2.77 -5.96
C ARG A 37 0.13 2.98 -6.68
N TYR A 38 -0.95 3.01 -5.92
CA TYR A 38 -2.25 3.43 -6.45
C TYR A 38 -2.37 4.95 -6.41
N ASN A 39 -2.81 5.55 -7.52
CA ASN A 39 -3.21 6.95 -7.59
C ASN A 39 -4.75 7.04 -7.57
N PRO A 40 -5.35 7.55 -6.47
CA PRO A 40 -6.80 7.62 -6.35
C PRO A 40 -7.43 8.69 -7.25
N HIS A 41 -6.71 9.75 -7.63
CA HIS A 41 -7.24 10.83 -8.46
C HIS A 41 -7.46 10.39 -9.91
N THR A 42 -6.56 9.58 -10.43
CA THR A 42 -6.61 9.03 -11.79
C THR A 42 -7.09 7.59 -11.83
N GLN A 43 -7.40 7.02 -10.67
CA GLN A 43 -7.79 5.61 -10.48
C GLN A 43 -6.82 4.62 -11.16
N SER A 44 -5.52 4.93 -11.17
CA SER A 44 -4.52 4.19 -11.92
C SER A 44 -3.40 3.63 -11.04
N VAL A 45 -2.69 2.63 -11.57
CA VAL A 45 -1.51 2.04 -10.92
C VAL A 45 -0.25 2.67 -11.51
N GLU A 46 0.55 3.30 -10.65
CA GLU A 46 1.81 3.92 -11.02
C GLU A 46 2.99 3.03 -10.61
N VAL A 47 3.91 2.81 -11.54
CA VAL A 47 5.16 2.08 -11.27
C VAL A 47 6.24 3.05 -10.78
N LEU A 48 6.71 2.85 -9.55
CA LEU A 48 7.85 3.56 -8.95
C LEU A 48 9.16 2.90 -9.40
N GLY A 49 9.44 2.99 -10.69
CA GLY A 49 10.62 2.38 -11.32
C GLY A 49 11.71 3.37 -11.74
N SER A 50 11.41 4.68 -11.77
CA SER A 50 12.36 5.72 -12.19
C SER A 50 12.57 6.77 -11.09
N LYS A 51 13.75 7.38 -11.07
CA LYS A 51 14.12 8.43 -10.12
C LYS A 51 13.14 9.60 -10.16
N ASP A 52 12.70 10.01 -11.34
CA ASP A 52 11.76 11.13 -11.51
C ASP A 52 10.40 10.86 -10.86
N LYS A 53 9.87 9.64 -11.00
CA LYS A 53 8.60 9.24 -10.38
C LYS A 53 8.70 9.20 -8.86
N VAL A 54 9.82 8.71 -8.34
CA VAL A 54 10.08 8.71 -6.89
C VAL A 54 10.21 10.14 -6.36
N GLN A 55 10.88 11.03 -7.08
CA GLN A 55 10.97 12.45 -6.70
C GLN A 55 9.61 13.16 -6.72
N HIS A 56 8.79 12.91 -7.75
CA HIS A 56 7.44 13.46 -7.82
C HIS A 56 6.61 13.02 -6.62
N PHE A 57 6.67 11.73 -6.28
CA PHE A 57 5.97 11.20 -5.11
C PHE A 57 6.46 11.82 -3.80
N ALA A 58 7.78 11.96 -3.61
CA ALA A 58 8.35 12.63 -2.44
C ALA A 58 7.92 14.09 -2.30
N ARG A 59 7.79 14.82 -3.41
CA ARG A 59 7.25 16.19 -3.42
C ARG A 59 5.78 16.23 -2.99
N SER A 60 4.98 15.28 -3.45
CA SER A 60 3.57 15.16 -3.03
C SER A 60 3.47 14.99 -1.51
N ILE A 61 4.22 14.04 -0.93
CA ILE A 61 4.23 13.82 0.53
C ILE A 61 4.66 15.09 1.27
N ARG A 62 5.67 15.80 0.78
CA ARG A 62 6.13 17.05 1.38
C ARG A 62 5.01 18.10 1.40
N ASN A 63 4.28 18.26 0.30
CA ASN A 63 3.17 19.20 0.22
C ASN A 63 2.05 18.82 1.20
N ASP A 64 1.71 17.52 1.30
CA ASP A 64 0.70 17.03 2.24
C ASP A 64 1.11 17.29 3.70
N MET A 65 2.39 17.11 4.03
CA MET A 65 2.94 17.41 5.36
C MET A 65 2.93 18.91 5.67
N GLN A 66 3.18 19.77 4.68
CA GLN A 66 3.08 21.23 4.85
C GLN A 66 1.64 21.67 5.10
N LEU A 67 0.68 21.09 4.37
CA LEU A 67 -0.75 21.34 4.60
C LEU A 67 -1.14 20.93 6.02
N LEU A 68 -0.72 19.74 6.46
CA LEU A 68 -0.98 19.25 7.82
C LEU A 68 -0.36 20.17 8.89
N ALA A 69 0.88 20.64 8.69
CA ALA A 69 1.52 21.58 9.62
C ALA A 69 0.75 22.90 9.70
N SER A 70 0.34 23.47 8.57
CA SER A 70 -0.42 24.72 8.55
C SER A 70 -1.81 24.63 9.20
N ALA A 71 -2.39 23.43 9.24
CA ALA A 71 -3.68 23.20 9.89
C ALA A 71 -3.58 22.97 11.41
N LEU A 72 -2.36 22.72 11.92
CA LEU A 72 -2.08 22.53 13.34
C LEU A 72 -1.64 23.82 14.04
N GLU A 73 -1.22 24.84 13.28
CA GLU A 73 -1.03 26.22 13.75
C GLU A 73 -2.38 26.90 14.00
#